data_AF-A0A5H7GXA1-F1
#
_entry.id   AF-A0A5H7GXA1-F1
#
_cell.length_a   1.000
_cell.length_b   1.000
_cell.length_c   1.000
_cell.angle_alpha   90.00
_cell.angle_beta   90.00
_cell.angle_gamma   90.00
#
_symmetry.space_group_name_H-M   'P 1'
#
loop_
_entity.id
_entity.type
_entity.pdbx_description
1 polymer ?
#
loop_
_entity_poly.entity_id
_entity_poly.type
_entity_poly.pdbx_seq_one_letter_code
_entity_poly.pdbx_strand_id
1 'polypeptide(L)'
;MSNVLTLKNKLGNPVLFHAEATPDGVNIMTRNEAGMYEHVALVPYEDAVNHLDAGKYDDIPDEGFTLHFAVANGGARGWFDFTAQHNVIMWRWLIAATFAAEMKRKNGTTTITEPDGTSSQVAIYSNGTAGIVVYPFAERLAMANNIEGAMIERYGAEQGTESAIVFYRAMLDESRGELTAFGRQVLAELHDHFIADLEENGLPAMPTAH
;
A
#
# COMPACT_ATOMS: atom_id res chain seq x y z
N MET A 1 -8.69 -1.38 -24.46
CA MET A 1 -9.90 -1.43 -23.62
C MET A 1 -10.10 -2.86 -23.15
N SER A 2 -10.04 -3.12 -21.84
CA SER A 2 -10.50 -4.38 -21.26
C SER A 2 -11.08 -4.08 -19.87
N ASN A 3 -12.41 -4.07 -19.79
CA ASN A 3 -13.24 -3.75 -18.62
C ASN A 3 -13.40 -4.98 -17.71
N VAL A 4 -12.34 -5.43 -17.05
CA VAL A 4 -12.43 -6.61 -16.15
C VAL A 4 -12.54 -6.23 -14.67
N LEU A 5 -12.38 -4.95 -14.30
CA LEU A 5 -12.21 -4.53 -12.89
C LEU A 5 -13.44 -3.85 -12.27
N THR A 6 -14.67 -4.26 -12.61
CA THR A 6 -15.84 -3.69 -11.92
C THR A 6 -16.92 -4.73 -11.65
N LEU A 7 -16.67 -5.60 -10.67
CA LEU A 7 -17.71 -6.40 -10.04
C LEU A 7 -17.97 -5.87 -8.62
N LYS A 8 -19.07 -5.12 -8.50
CA LYS A 8 -19.53 -4.48 -7.27
C LYS A 8 -19.92 -5.51 -6.22
N ASN A 9 -19.33 -5.40 -5.03
CA ASN A 9 -19.78 -6.05 -3.81
C ASN A 9 -21.23 -5.66 -3.48
N LYS A 10 -22.13 -6.64 -3.49
CA LYS A 10 -23.41 -6.58 -2.76
C LYS A 10 -23.46 -7.76 -1.78
N LEU A 11 -23.56 -7.41 -0.50
CA LEU A 11 -23.89 -8.29 0.63
C LEU A 11 -22.94 -9.47 0.88
N GLY A 12 -21.98 -9.27 1.80
CA GLY A 12 -21.56 -10.30 2.77
C GLY A 12 -21.11 -11.67 2.25
N ASN A 13 -20.61 -11.78 1.01
CA ASN A 13 -20.18 -13.04 0.40
C ASN A 13 -18.65 -13.23 0.59
N PRO A 14 -18.14 -14.44 0.87
CA PRO A 14 -16.71 -14.67 1.11
C PRO A 14 -15.89 -14.30 -0.13
N VAL A 15 -14.72 -13.71 0.13
CA VAL A 15 -13.77 -13.10 -0.82
C VAL A 15 -13.86 -13.69 -2.23
N LEU A 16 -14.42 -12.89 -3.15
CA LEU A 16 -14.53 -13.22 -4.57
C LEU A 16 -13.15 -13.40 -5.20
N PHE A 17 -12.14 -12.70 -4.70
CA PHE A 17 -10.77 -12.68 -5.19
C PHE A 17 -9.87 -13.65 -4.40
N HIS A 18 -9.04 -14.42 -5.09
CA HIS A 18 -7.99 -15.22 -4.47
C HIS A 18 -6.72 -15.13 -5.33
N ALA A 19 -5.56 -15.13 -4.67
CA ALA A 19 -4.27 -15.18 -5.33
C ALA A 19 -3.39 -16.20 -4.62
N GLU A 20 -2.66 -17.00 -5.39
CA GLU A 20 -1.69 -17.96 -4.86
C GLU A 20 -0.39 -17.92 -5.67
N ALA A 21 0.71 -18.22 -4.99
CA ALA A 21 2.00 -18.36 -5.64
C ALA A 21 2.06 -19.64 -6.48
N THR A 22 2.67 -19.56 -7.66
CA THR A 22 3.06 -20.71 -8.47
C THR A 22 4.50 -20.53 -8.97
N PRO A 23 5.18 -21.57 -9.49
CA PRO A 23 6.50 -21.40 -10.10
C PRO A 23 6.54 -20.37 -11.24
N ASP A 24 5.43 -20.20 -11.97
CA ASP A 24 5.36 -19.36 -13.17
C ASP A 24 4.83 -17.94 -12.91
N GLY A 25 4.44 -17.63 -11.67
CA GLY A 25 3.85 -16.34 -11.29
C GLY A 25 2.74 -16.48 -10.25
N VAL A 26 1.98 -15.40 -10.07
CA VAL A 26 0.81 -15.37 -9.18
C VAL A 26 -0.44 -15.78 -9.96
N ASN A 27 -1.05 -16.88 -9.55
CA ASN A 27 -2.32 -17.35 -10.09
C ASN A 27 -3.46 -16.59 -9.39
N ILE A 28 -4.14 -15.72 -10.14
CA ILE A 28 -5.35 -15.00 -9.69
C ILE A 28 -6.57 -15.82 -10.07
N MET A 29 -7.44 -16.03 -9.10
CA MET A 29 -8.68 -16.78 -9.23
C MET A 29 -9.85 -15.98 -8.69
N THR A 30 -11.05 -16.27 -9.20
CA THR A 30 -12.28 -15.78 -8.62
C THR A 30 -13.27 -16.89 -8.29
N ARG A 31 -14.07 -16.67 -7.25
CA ARG A 31 -15.07 -17.63 -6.81
C ARG A 31 -16.35 -17.49 -7.63
N ASN A 32 -16.76 -18.53 -8.33
CA ASN A 32 -18.01 -18.55 -9.10
C ASN A 32 -19.25 -18.69 -8.18
N GLU A 33 -20.45 -18.63 -8.75
CA GLU A 33 -21.72 -18.77 -8.01
C GLU A 33 -21.88 -20.15 -7.35
N ALA A 34 -21.21 -21.18 -7.87
CA ALA A 34 -21.17 -22.52 -7.28
C ALA A 34 -20.16 -22.62 -6.11
N GLY A 35 -19.46 -21.52 -5.79
CA GLY A 35 -18.49 -21.46 -4.71
C GLY A 35 -17.13 -22.07 -5.05
N MET A 36 -16.85 -22.35 -6.32
CA MET A 36 -15.55 -22.87 -6.80
C MET A 36 -14.65 -21.74 -7.30
N TYR A 37 -13.34 -21.85 -7.06
CA TYR A 37 -12.37 -20.92 -7.62
C TYR A 37 -12.03 -21.29 -9.06
N GLU A 38 -12.16 -20.32 -9.96
CA GLU A 38 -11.80 -20.43 -11.37
C GLU A 38 -10.61 -19.52 -11.66
N HIS A 39 -9.69 -20.01 -12.48
CA HIS A 39 -8.55 -19.22 -12.96
C HIS A 39 -9.02 -17.99 -13.73
N VAL A 40 -8.47 -16.83 -13.40
CA VAL A 40 -8.71 -15.57 -14.11
C VAL A 40 -7.47 -15.14 -14.88
N ALA A 41 -6.31 -15.14 -14.23
CA ALA A 41 -5.07 -14.72 -14.85
C ALA A 41 -3.85 -15.30 -14.13
N LEU A 42 -2.79 -15.56 -14.88
CA LEU A 42 -1.45 -15.78 -14.35
C LEU A 42 -0.67 -14.47 -14.53
N VAL A 43 -0.26 -13.85 -13.42
CA VAL A 43 0.46 -12.58 -13.42
C VAL A 43 1.92 -12.84 -13.06
N PRO A 44 2.90 -12.43 -13.87
CA PRO A 44 4.31 -12.49 -13.50
C PRO A 44 4.57 -11.79 -12.17
N TYR A 45 5.51 -12.29 -11.37
CA TYR A 45 5.78 -11.71 -10.05
C TYR A 45 6.17 -10.22 -10.10
N GLU A 46 6.99 -9.83 -11.08
CA GLU A 46 7.36 -8.42 -11.29
C GLU A 46 6.13 -7.55 -11.58
N ASP A 47 5.22 -8.02 -12.43
CA ASP A 47 3.96 -7.32 -12.72
C ASP A 47 3.05 -7.24 -11.49
N ALA A 48 3.04 -8.27 -10.64
CA ALA A 48 2.28 -8.25 -9.39
C ALA A 48 2.83 -7.19 -8.41
N VAL A 49 4.16 -7.09 -8.26
CA VAL A 49 4.80 -6.01 -7.49
C VAL A 49 4.46 -4.65 -8.07
N ASN A 50 4.57 -4.49 -9.40
CA ASN A 50 4.25 -3.24 -10.09
C ASN A 50 2.78 -2.84 -9.95
N HIS A 51 1.85 -3.80 -9.93
CA HIS A 51 0.44 -3.49 -9.69
C HIS A 51 0.20 -2.93 -8.28
N LEU A 52 0.88 -3.47 -7.27
CA LEU A 52 0.84 -2.92 -5.91
C LEU A 52 1.44 -1.51 -5.89
N ASP A 53 2.64 -1.32 -6.43
CA ASP A 53 3.31 -0.01 -6.47
C ASP A 53 2.54 1.05 -7.26
N ALA A 54 1.88 0.67 -8.36
CA ALA A 54 1.03 1.56 -9.15
C ALA A 54 -0.30 1.92 -8.44
N GLY A 55 -0.60 1.33 -7.28
CA GLY A 55 -1.82 1.63 -6.52
C GLY A 55 -3.09 1.00 -7.06
N LYS A 56 -2.98 -0.05 -7.89
CA LYS A 56 -4.14 -0.74 -8.48
C LYS A 56 -5.10 -1.31 -7.43
N TYR A 57 -4.60 -1.53 -6.22
CA TYR A 57 -5.33 -2.11 -5.10
C TYR A 57 -5.60 -1.15 -3.94
N ASP A 58 -5.34 0.16 -4.11
CA ASP A 58 -5.47 1.15 -3.02
C ASP A 58 -6.92 1.29 -2.52
N ASP A 59 -7.90 1.16 -3.42
CA ASP A 59 -9.33 1.22 -3.09
C ASP A 59 -9.94 -0.13 -2.65
N ILE A 60 -9.22 -1.24 -2.89
CA ILE A 60 -9.63 -2.62 -2.60
C ILE A 60 -8.50 -3.35 -1.84
N PRO A 61 -8.13 -2.87 -0.63
CA PRO A 61 -6.93 -3.32 0.06
C PRO A 61 -6.94 -4.82 0.39
N ASP A 62 -8.11 -5.45 0.59
CA ASP A 62 -8.20 -6.89 0.85
C ASP A 62 -7.66 -7.74 -0.32
N GLU A 63 -7.94 -7.31 -1.56
CA GLU A 63 -7.37 -7.95 -2.76
C GLU A 63 -5.87 -7.66 -2.86
N GLY A 64 -5.45 -6.44 -2.52
CA GLY A 64 -4.04 -6.07 -2.45
C GLY A 64 -3.24 -6.90 -1.45
N PHE A 65 -3.76 -7.11 -0.23
CA PHE A 65 -3.13 -7.95 0.78
C PHE A 65 -3.03 -9.39 0.28
N THR A 66 -4.10 -9.90 -0.33
CA THR A 66 -4.11 -11.25 -0.91
C THR A 66 -3.03 -11.41 -1.99
N LEU A 67 -2.89 -10.42 -2.89
CA LEU A 67 -1.84 -10.41 -3.90
C LEU A 67 -0.44 -10.31 -3.26
N HIS A 68 -0.28 -9.43 -2.28
CA HIS A 68 0.99 -9.24 -1.56
C HIS A 68 1.45 -10.54 -0.90
N PHE A 69 0.56 -11.23 -0.18
CA PHE A 69 0.83 -12.53 0.43
C PHE A 69 1.24 -13.58 -0.61
N ALA A 70 0.60 -13.62 -1.77
CA ALA A 70 0.97 -14.53 -2.85
C ALA A 70 2.39 -14.24 -3.38
N VAL A 71 2.74 -12.98 -3.61
CA VAL A 71 4.10 -12.60 -4.05
C VAL A 71 5.14 -12.94 -2.97
N ALA A 72 4.88 -12.61 -1.71
CA ALA A 72 5.76 -12.95 -0.58
C ALA A 72 5.94 -14.47 -0.43
N ASN A 73 4.87 -15.25 -0.63
CA ASN A 73 4.94 -16.70 -0.61
C ASN A 73 5.76 -17.26 -1.77
N GLY A 74 5.68 -16.67 -2.96
CA GLY A 74 6.53 -17.00 -4.11
C GLY A 74 8.01 -16.82 -3.80
N GLY A 75 8.38 -15.71 -3.16
CA GLY A 75 9.75 -15.48 -2.69
C GLY A 75 10.20 -16.47 -1.62
N ALA A 76 9.35 -16.74 -0.62
CA ALA A 76 9.65 -17.70 0.44
C ALA A 76 9.86 -19.14 -0.09
N ARG A 77 9.25 -19.48 -1.22
CA ARG A 77 9.42 -20.77 -1.91
C ARG A 77 10.57 -20.79 -2.92
N GLY A 78 11.26 -19.66 -3.13
CA GLY A 78 12.33 -19.52 -4.12
C GLY A 78 11.86 -19.48 -5.57
N TRP A 79 10.56 -19.20 -5.82
CA TRP A 79 10.01 -19.03 -7.17
C TRP A 79 10.17 -17.62 -7.71
N PHE A 80 10.35 -16.65 -6.82
CA PHE A 80 10.64 -15.28 -7.17
C PHE A 80 11.89 -14.81 -6.45
N ASP A 81 12.89 -14.36 -7.22
CA ASP A 81 14.09 -13.75 -6.66
C ASP A 81 13.85 -12.26 -6.41
N PHE A 82 13.68 -11.90 -5.13
CA PHE A 82 13.48 -10.52 -4.75
C PHE A 82 14.77 -9.72 -4.94
N THR A 83 14.76 -8.75 -5.85
CA THR A 83 15.73 -7.66 -5.79
C THR A 83 15.47 -6.81 -4.55
N ALA A 84 16.48 -6.06 -4.09
CA ALA A 84 16.29 -5.08 -3.01
C ALA A 84 15.16 -4.09 -3.33
N GLN A 85 15.03 -3.70 -4.61
CA GLN A 85 13.96 -2.81 -5.05
C GLN A 85 12.57 -3.47 -4.96
N HIS A 86 12.42 -4.73 -5.36
CA HIS A 86 11.17 -5.45 -5.19
C HIS A 86 10.79 -5.55 -3.71
N ASN A 87 11.76 -5.80 -2.84
CA ASN A 87 11.55 -5.96 -1.40
C ASN A 87 11.11 -4.63 -0.74
N VAL A 88 11.81 -3.53 -1.04
CA VAL A 88 11.44 -2.21 -0.47
C VAL A 88 10.05 -1.77 -0.92
N ILE A 89 9.68 -2.00 -2.19
CA ILE A 89 8.34 -1.72 -2.72
C ILE A 89 7.27 -2.53 -1.97
N MET A 90 7.49 -3.84 -1.79
CA MET A 90 6.57 -4.72 -1.09
C MET A 90 6.35 -4.28 0.36
N TRP A 91 7.41 -3.89 1.06
CA TRP A 91 7.31 -3.37 2.43
C TRP A 91 6.61 -2.02 2.48
N ARG A 92 7.00 -1.09 1.60
CA ARG A 92 6.39 0.24 1.53
C ARG A 92 4.89 0.13 1.29
N TRP A 93 4.46 -0.71 0.35
CA TRP A 93 3.04 -0.93 0.09
C TRP A 93 2.32 -1.53 1.31
N LEU A 94 2.89 -2.57 1.94
CA LEU A 94 2.28 -3.24 3.09
C LEU A 94 2.07 -2.30 4.28
N ILE A 95 3.09 -1.51 4.61
CA ILE A 95 3.02 -0.53 5.70
C ILE A 95 1.97 0.54 5.40
N ALA A 96 1.98 1.12 4.20
CA ALA A 96 1.01 2.15 3.80
C ALA A 96 -0.43 1.62 3.82
N ALA A 97 -0.67 0.43 3.26
CA ALA A 97 -1.99 -0.22 3.27
C ALA A 97 -2.47 -0.52 4.70
N THR A 98 -1.57 -1.02 5.56
CA THR A 98 -1.89 -1.31 6.97
C THR A 98 -2.21 -0.02 7.74
N PHE A 99 -1.44 1.04 7.52
CA PHE A 99 -1.67 2.34 8.13
C PHE A 99 -3.03 2.92 7.70
N ALA A 100 -3.31 2.95 6.40
CA ALA A 100 -4.60 3.41 5.88
C ALA A 100 -5.76 2.61 6.49
N ALA A 101 -5.64 1.28 6.57
CA ALA A 101 -6.66 0.43 7.19
C ALA A 101 -6.84 0.71 8.70
N GLU A 102 -5.76 0.98 9.44
CA GLU A 102 -5.83 1.43 10.83
C GLU A 102 -6.52 2.79 10.97
N MET A 103 -6.21 3.75 10.11
CA MET A 103 -6.82 5.08 10.12
C MET A 103 -8.31 5.00 9.80
N LYS A 104 -8.72 4.20 8.80
CA LYS A 104 -10.15 3.94 8.51
C LYS A 104 -10.89 3.42 9.74
N ARG A 105 -10.28 2.49 10.49
CA ARG A 105 -10.88 1.91 11.70
C ARG A 105 -10.93 2.87 12.89
N LYS A 106 -9.88 3.66 13.09
CA LYS A 106 -9.73 4.53 14.27
C LYS A 106 -10.45 5.87 14.10
N ASN A 107 -10.29 6.50 12.94
CA ASN A 107 -10.70 7.88 12.70
C ASN A 107 -11.83 7.99 11.65
N GLY A 108 -12.18 6.88 11.00
CA GLY A 108 -13.21 6.84 9.98
C GLY A 108 -12.71 7.25 8.59
N THR A 109 -13.66 7.52 7.71
CA THR A 109 -13.43 7.91 6.32
C THR A 109 -14.15 9.21 5.98
N THR A 110 -13.68 9.88 4.93
CA THR A 110 -14.41 10.94 4.24
C THR A 110 -14.50 10.65 2.76
N THR A 111 -15.48 11.24 2.08
CA THR A 111 -15.63 11.16 0.63
C THR A 111 -15.03 12.40 -0.01
N ILE A 112 -14.07 12.22 -0.89
CA ILE A 112 -13.52 13.28 -1.73
C ILE A 112 -14.06 13.11 -3.14
N THR A 113 -14.60 14.18 -3.71
CA THR A 113 -15.05 14.22 -5.10
C THR A 113 -14.08 15.04 -5.91
N GLU A 114 -13.45 14.38 -6.88
CA GLU A 114 -12.52 14.99 -7.82
C GLU A 114 -13.25 15.90 -8.81
N PRO A 115 -12.55 16.83 -9.50
CA PRO A 115 -13.15 17.73 -10.48
C PRO A 115 -13.86 17.02 -11.64
N ASP A 116 -13.47 15.78 -11.95
CA ASP A 116 -14.11 14.95 -12.99
C ASP A 116 -15.42 14.28 -12.52
N GLY A 117 -15.82 14.49 -11.26
CA GLY A 117 -17.02 13.94 -10.65
C GLY A 117 -16.83 12.55 -10.02
N THR A 118 -15.63 11.97 -10.10
CA THR A 118 -15.31 10.70 -9.44
C THR A 118 -15.20 10.93 -7.92
N SER A 119 -15.76 10.02 -7.13
CA SER A 119 -15.68 10.09 -5.67
C SER A 119 -14.94 8.89 -5.08
N SER A 120 -14.04 9.16 -4.14
CA SER A 120 -13.26 8.15 -3.43
C SER A 120 -13.46 8.27 -1.92
N GLN A 121 -13.54 7.13 -1.23
CA GLN A 121 -13.55 7.08 0.23
C GLN A 121 -12.14 6.92 0.77
N VAL A 122 -11.67 7.93 1.49
CA VAL A 122 -10.30 8.02 1.99
C VAL A 122 -10.26 8.02 3.51
N ALA A 123 -9.18 7.50 4.07
CA ALA A 123 -8.98 7.46 5.51
C ALA A 123 -8.65 8.85 6.05
N ILE A 124 -8.90 9.09 7.33
CA ILE A 124 -8.54 10.34 8.00
C ILE A 124 -7.42 10.07 9.00
N TYR A 125 -6.33 10.82 8.93
CA TYR A 125 -5.38 10.97 10.02
C TYR A 125 -5.80 12.15 10.90
N SER A 126 -5.65 12.02 12.21
CA SER A 126 -5.82 13.14 13.14
C SER A 126 -4.86 13.02 14.30
N ASN A 127 -4.26 14.15 14.67
CA ASN A 127 -3.41 14.31 15.85
C ASN A 127 -4.14 14.91 17.05
N GLY A 128 -5.48 14.99 16.97
CA GLY A 128 -6.35 15.52 18.02
C GLY A 128 -6.68 17.01 17.87
N THR A 129 -5.87 17.79 17.14
CA THR A 129 -6.14 19.22 16.87
C THR A 129 -6.47 19.47 15.41
N ALA A 130 -5.79 18.78 14.51
CA ALA A 130 -6.00 18.84 13.07
C ALA A 130 -6.26 17.44 12.50
N GLY A 131 -6.74 17.40 11.26
CA GLY A 131 -6.91 16.15 10.53
C GLY A 131 -6.69 16.35 9.04
N ILE A 132 -6.08 15.36 8.41
CA ILE A 132 -5.81 15.33 6.97
C ILE A 132 -6.27 13.99 6.40
N VAL A 133 -6.55 13.98 5.11
CA VAL A 133 -6.87 12.75 4.38
C VAL A 133 -5.60 11.97 4.08
N VAL A 134 -5.67 10.64 4.22
CA VAL A 134 -4.58 9.71 3.91
C VAL A 134 -4.89 9.04 2.59
N TYR A 135 -4.19 9.46 1.54
CA TYR A 135 -4.19 8.78 0.25
C TYR A 135 -3.05 7.75 0.22
N PRO A 136 -3.31 6.46 -0.03
CA PRO A 136 -2.25 5.44 -0.03
C PRO A 136 -1.10 5.73 -1.01
N PHE A 137 -1.38 6.38 -2.15
CA PHE A 137 -0.33 6.83 -3.06
C PHE A 137 0.57 7.92 -2.43
N ALA A 138 -0.04 8.96 -1.85
CA ALA A 138 0.71 10.04 -1.19
C ALA A 138 1.52 9.51 0.01
N GLU A 139 0.95 8.57 0.77
CA GLU A 139 1.61 7.89 1.88
C GLU A 139 2.89 7.18 1.40
N ARG A 140 2.78 6.41 0.32
CA ARG A 140 3.94 5.71 -0.24
C ARG A 140 5.00 6.68 -0.77
N LEU A 141 4.61 7.79 -1.39
CA LEU A 141 5.57 8.83 -1.78
C LEU A 141 6.24 9.48 -0.57
N ALA A 142 5.49 9.78 0.49
CA ALA A 142 6.04 10.33 1.72
C ALA A 142 7.06 9.37 2.37
N MET A 143 6.74 8.08 2.41
CA MET A 143 7.64 7.04 2.90
C MET A 143 8.90 6.91 2.02
N ALA A 144 8.74 6.88 0.69
CA ALA A 144 9.87 6.78 -0.23
C ALA A 144 10.81 7.98 -0.11
N ASN A 145 10.28 9.20 -0.01
CA ASN A 145 11.11 10.40 0.07
C ASN A 145 11.75 10.58 1.46
N ASN A 146 10.98 10.42 2.53
CA ASN A 146 11.44 10.80 3.88
C ASN A 146 12.09 9.67 4.66
N ILE A 147 11.78 8.40 4.34
CA ILE A 147 12.41 7.24 5.00
C ILE A 147 13.49 6.67 4.08
N GLU A 148 13.12 6.25 2.86
CA GLU A 148 14.08 5.61 1.95
C GLU A 148 15.12 6.62 1.46
N GLY A 149 14.68 7.80 1.02
CA GLY A 149 15.55 8.89 0.56
C GLY A 149 16.58 9.30 1.61
N ALA A 150 16.14 9.52 2.85
CA ALA A 150 17.05 9.83 3.96
C ALA A 150 18.09 8.73 4.23
N MET A 151 17.71 7.45 4.14
CA MET A 151 18.64 6.32 4.29
C MET A 151 19.62 6.24 3.12
N ILE A 152 19.15 6.47 1.89
CA ILE A 152 19.97 6.47 0.68
C ILE A 152 20.98 7.62 0.69
N GLU A 153 20.56 8.83 1.07
CA GLU A 153 21.45 9.98 1.22
C GLU A 153 22.57 9.72 2.24
N ARG A 154 22.23 9.02 3.32
CA ARG A 154 23.17 8.75 4.41
C ARG A 154 24.12 7.58 4.14
N TYR A 155 23.64 6.51 3.52
CA TYR A 155 24.36 5.24 3.42
C TYR A 155 24.70 4.83 1.97
N GLY A 156 24.26 5.60 0.98
CA GLY A 156 24.34 5.24 -0.44
C GLY A 156 23.15 4.37 -0.89
N ALA A 157 22.97 4.22 -2.21
CA ALA A 157 21.78 3.59 -2.78
C ALA A 157 21.55 2.14 -2.31
N GLU A 158 22.58 1.30 -2.36
CA GLU A 158 22.47 -0.12 -2.01
C GLU A 158 22.21 -0.30 -0.50
N GLN A 159 23.14 0.16 0.35
CA GLN A 159 23.03 0.03 1.79
C GLN A 159 21.83 0.81 2.37
N GLY A 160 21.48 1.95 1.78
CA GLY A 160 20.32 2.74 2.16
C GLY A 160 19.01 2.01 1.89
N THR A 161 18.88 1.36 0.73
CA THR A 161 17.70 0.53 0.40
C THR A 161 17.56 -0.65 1.37
N GLU A 162 18.66 -1.36 1.66
CA GLU A 162 18.65 -2.44 2.65
C GLU A 162 18.28 -1.94 4.06
N SER A 163 18.78 -0.77 4.45
CA SER A 163 18.46 -0.15 5.74
C SER A 163 16.98 0.22 5.82
N ALA A 164 16.40 0.73 4.74
CA ALA A 164 14.97 1.03 4.67
C ALA A 164 14.11 -0.24 4.80
N ILE A 165 14.51 -1.36 4.19
CA ILE A 165 13.82 -2.65 4.35
C ILE A 165 13.83 -3.09 5.82
N VAL A 166 14.99 -3.03 6.49
CA VAL A 166 15.10 -3.36 7.92
C VAL A 166 14.23 -2.42 8.77
N PHE A 167 14.21 -1.14 8.43
CA PHE A 167 13.39 -0.15 9.11
C PHE A 167 11.89 -0.46 8.98
N TYR A 168 11.40 -0.75 7.77
CA TYR A 168 10.00 -1.14 7.57
C TYR A 168 9.62 -2.43 8.28
N ARG A 169 10.51 -3.42 8.34
CA ARG A 169 10.27 -4.64 9.12
C ARG A 169 10.06 -4.35 10.60
N ALA A 170 10.76 -3.37 11.17
CA ALA A 170 10.55 -2.95 12.55
C ALA A 170 9.21 -2.22 12.77
N MET A 171 8.61 -1.69 11.71
CA MET A 171 7.33 -0.98 11.76
C MET A 171 6.11 -1.91 11.77
N LEU A 172 6.25 -3.18 11.43
CA LEU A 172 5.14 -4.15 11.37
C LEU A 172 5.35 -5.32 12.35
N ASP A 173 4.29 -5.67 13.07
CA ASP A 173 4.20 -6.98 13.71
C ASP A 173 3.64 -7.98 12.70
N GLU A 174 4.52 -8.71 12.03
CA GLU A 174 4.16 -9.70 11.00
C GLU A 174 3.20 -10.77 11.53
N SER A 175 3.27 -11.11 12.82
CA SER A 175 2.41 -12.15 13.43
C SER A 175 0.97 -11.68 13.61
N ARG A 176 0.78 -10.37 13.79
CA ARG A 176 -0.53 -9.74 13.99
C ARG A 176 -1.07 -9.08 12.73
N GLY A 177 -0.22 -8.79 11.74
CA GLY A 177 -0.60 -7.98 10.58
C GLY A 177 -0.97 -6.55 10.95
N GLU A 178 -0.34 -6.02 12.01
CA GLU A 178 -0.63 -4.69 12.55
C GLU A 178 0.67 -3.90 12.67
N LEU A 179 0.57 -2.56 12.62
CA LEU A 179 1.74 -1.73 12.88
C LEU A 179 2.25 -1.95 14.31
N THR A 180 3.56 -1.83 14.52
CA THR A 180 4.13 -1.76 15.87
C THR A 180 3.85 -0.39 16.49
N ALA A 181 4.12 -0.22 17.79
CA ALA A 181 4.09 1.11 18.40
C ALA A 181 5.08 2.07 17.70
N PHE A 182 6.26 1.56 17.36
CA PHE A 182 7.27 2.28 16.58
C PHE A 182 6.76 2.68 15.20
N GLY A 183 6.16 1.75 14.44
CA GLY A 183 5.62 2.06 13.12
C GLY A 183 4.53 3.14 13.14
N ARG A 184 3.62 3.08 14.12
CA ARG A 184 2.59 4.13 14.29
C ARG A 184 3.19 5.47 14.64
N GLN A 185 4.21 5.51 15.50
CA GLN A 185 4.87 6.75 15.88
C GLN A 185 5.56 7.39 14.67
N VAL A 186 6.34 6.62 13.90
CA VAL A 186 7.03 7.14 12.71
C VAL A 186 6.04 7.74 11.71
N LEU A 187 4.94 7.04 11.42
CA LEU A 187 3.94 7.55 10.48
C LEU A 187 3.20 8.77 11.04
N ALA A 188 2.87 8.78 12.33
CA ALA A 188 2.30 9.96 12.98
C ALA A 188 3.23 11.18 12.90
N GLU A 189 4.52 11.01 13.17
CA GLU A 189 5.52 12.08 13.07
C GLU A 189 5.62 12.64 11.63
N LEU A 190 5.55 11.79 10.60
CA LEU A 190 5.51 12.26 9.20
C LEU A 190 4.28 13.14 8.93
N HIS A 191 3.11 12.74 9.44
CA HIS A 191 1.87 13.50 9.23
C HIS A 191 1.84 14.78 10.07
N ASP A 192 2.32 14.72 11.31
CA ASP A 192 2.36 15.88 12.22
C ASP A 192 3.31 16.95 11.70
N HIS A 193 4.48 16.57 11.18
CA HIS A 193 5.38 17.52 10.52
C HIS A 193 4.74 18.13 9.27
N PHE A 194 4.02 17.35 8.46
CA PHE A 194 3.32 17.89 7.29
C PHE A 194 2.20 18.87 7.69
N ILE A 195 1.42 18.57 8.72
CA ILE A 195 0.40 19.49 9.26
C ILE A 195 1.05 20.78 9.75
N ALA A 196 2.13 20.68 10.54
CA ALA A 196 2.83 21.86 11.05
C ALA A 196 3.37 22.74 9.91
N ASP A 197 3.94 22.13 8.87
CA ASP A 197 4.42 22.85 7.70
C ASP A 197 3.29 23.55 6.93
N LEU A 198 2.13 22.90 6.79
CA LEU A 198 0.94 23.52 6.19
C LEU A 198 0.39 24.68 7.03
N GLU A 199 0.44 24.60 8.36
CA GLU A 199 -0.01 25.67 9.25
C GLU A 199 0.94 26.88 9.21
N GLU A 200 2.25 26.65 9.12
CA GLU A 200 3.27 27.70 9.08
C GLU A 200 3.38 28.35 7.68
N ASN A 201 3.43 27.53 6.64
CA ASN A 201 3.79 27.95 5.28
C ASN A 201 2.61 27.95 4.29
N GLY A 202 1.46 27.41 4.68
CA GLY A 202 0.31 27.23 3.79
C GLY A 202 0.52 26.09 2.78
N LEU A 203 -0.36 25.99 1.78
CA LEU A 203 -0.18 25.02 0.70
C LEU A 203 1.08 25.37 -0.11
N PRO A 204 1.94 24.37 -0.41
CA PRO A 204 3.11 24.62 -1.25
C PRO A 204 2.67 25.16 -2.61
N ALA A 205 3.47 26.07 -3.17
CA ALA A 205 3.24 26.58 -4.52
C ALA A 205 3.19 25.38 -5.49
N MET A 206 2.15 25.33 -6.32
CA MET A 206 2.02 24.31 -7.36
C MET A 206 3.33 24.22 -8.14
N PRO A 207 3.91 23.03 -8.35
CA PRO A 207 5.11 22.88 -9.16
C PRO A 207 4.86 23.54 -10.52
N THR A 208 5.70 24.51 -10.88
CA THR A 208 5.73 24.97 -12.26
C THR A 208 6.13 23.79 -13.12
N ALA A 209 5.28 23.40 -14.07
CA ALA A 209 5.66 22.46 -15.11
C ALA A 209 6.97 22.94 -15.75
N HIS A 210 8.02 22.13 -15.60
CA HIS A 210 9.31 22.33 -16.25
C HIS A 210 9.35 21.57 -17.57
#